data_AF-X1RA14-F1
#
_entry.id   AF-X1RA14-F1
#
_cell.length_a   1.000
_cell.length_b   1.000
_cell.length_c   1.000
_cell.angle_alpha   90.00
_cell.angle_beta   90.00
_cell.angle_gamma   90.00
#
_symmetry.space_group_name_H-M   'P 1'
#
loop_
_entity.id
_entity.type
_entity.pdbx_description
1 polymer ?
#
loop_
_entity_poly.entity_id
_entity_poly.type
_entity_poly.pdbx_seq_one_letter_code
_entity_poly.pdbx_strand_id
1 'polypeptide(L)'
;MVKRKKKFKYEGQFAGIEFKLMESEAFDGQSVYAKWLYIEYKHKYNGENDHNIIFTYQDAKKKMAISTFIKSRNQLIERGFIDVIRRGGLEKQPTIYGLSDRWKKFGTKDFIRVDLKKIFPRIITQRFKKRHKFLGNQFEEIVHL
;
A
#
# COMPACT_ATOMS: atom_id res chain seq x y z
N MET A 1 -49.22 6.69 -11.59
CA MET A 1 -48.06 7.62 -11.56
C MET A 1 -46.89 6.96 -10.84
N VAL A 2 -45.81 6.59 -11.55
CA VAL A 2 -44.59 6.06 -10.92
C VAL A 2 -43.83 7.21 -10.28
N LYS A 3 -43.72 7.23 -8.94
CA LYS A 3 -42.93 8.24 -8.22
C LYS A 3 -41.45 8.11 -8.62
N ARG A 4 -40.94 9.09 -9.36
CA ARG A 4 -39.53 9.16 -9.79
C ARG A 4 -38.66 9.30 -8.54
N LYS A 5 -37.80 8.31 -8.24
CA LYS A 5 -36.87 8.37 -7.09
C LYS A 5 -36.01 9.63 -7.21
N LYS A 6 -35.95 10.44 -6.14
CA LYS A 6 -35.03 11.58 -6.05
C LYS A 6 -33.60 11.05 -6.21
N LYS A 7 -32.91 11.44 -7.28
CA LYS A 7 -31.46 11.24 -7.38
C LYS A 7 -30.82 12.21 -6.38
N PHE A 8 -30.19 11.68 -5.34
CA PHE A 8 -29.33 12.49 -4.49
C PHE A 8 -28.21 13.06 -5.37
N LYS A 9 -28.10 14.39 -5.43
CA LYS A 9 -27.03 15.06 -6.17
C LYS A 9 -25.83 15.16 -5.25
N TYR A 10 -24.72 14.54 -5.64
CA TYR A 10 -23.45 14.66 -4.92
C TYR A 10 -22.73 15.93 -5.38
N GLU A 11 -22.07 16.62 -4.45
CA GLU A 11 -21.20 17.74 -4.76
C GLU A 11 -19.80 17.19 -5.10
N GLY A 12 -19.50 17.08 -6.39
CA GLY A 12 -18.18 16.66 -6.89
C GLY A 12 -18.00 15.15 -7.05
N GLN A 13 -16.73 14.74 -7.20
CA GLN A 13 -16.33 13.34 -7.35
C GLN A 13 -16.47 12.59 -6.02
N PHE A 14 -16.91 11.34 -6.07
CA PHE A 14 -17.02 10.49 -4.89
C PHE A 14 -16.29 9.16 -5.11
N ALA A 15 -15.77 8.60 -4.02
CA ALA A 15 -15.24 7.25 -3.99
C ALA A 15 -16.37 6.28 -3.59
N GLY A 16 -16.89 5.52 -4.55
CA GLY A 16 -17.93 4.52 -4.29
C GLY A 16 -17.37 3.30 -3.55
N ILE A 17 -18.09 2.86 -2.52
CA ILE A 17 -17.83 1.61 -1.78
C ILE A 17 -19.07 0.73 -1.89
N GLU A 18 -18.89 -0.53 -2.29
CA GLU A 18 -19.98 -1.49 -2.39
C GLU A 18 -20.37 -2.01 -1.00
N PHE A 19 -21.67 -2.19 -0.75
CA PHE A 19 -22.15 -2.78 0.52
C PHE A 19 -21.60 -4.20 0.72
N LYS A 20 -21.55 -5.01 -0.34
CA LYS A 20 -20.94 -6.35 -0.32
C LYS A 20 -19.48 -6.33 0.14
N LEU A 21 -18.75 -5.27 -0.21
CA LEU A 21 -17.38 -5.09 0.25
C LEU A 21 -17.37 -4.77 1.75
N MET A 22 -18.20 -3.83 2.21
CA MET A 22 -18.25 -3.45 3.62
C MET A 22 -18.65 -4.59 4.56
N GLU A 23 -19.59 -5.43 4.11
CA GLU A 23 -20.10 -6.59 4.85
C GLU A 23 -19.20 -7.83 4.74
N SER A 24 -18.18 -7.79 3.87
CA SER A 24 -17.25 -8.91 3.73
C SER A 24 -16.38 -9.09 4.98
N GLU A 25 -16.12 -10.35 5.34
CA GLU A 25 -15.20 -10.69 6.44
C GLU A 25 -13.81 -10.05 6.24
N ALA A 26 -13.38 -9.97 4.97
CA ALA A 26 -12.13 -9.35 4.58
C ALA A 26 -12.05 -7.87 4.97
N PHE A 27 -13.14 -7.12 4.80
CA PHE A 27 -13.18 -5.69 5.12
C PHE A 27 -13.53 -5.47 6.59
N ASP A 28 -14.50 -6.20 7.14
CA ASP A 28 -14.99 -5.99 8.49
C ASP A 28 -13.87 -6.12 9.54
N GLY A 29 -13.07 -7.19 9.46
CA GLY A 29 -11.97 -7.42 10.40
C GLY A 29 -10.77 -6.49 10.23
N GLN A 30 -10.81 -5.49 9.34
CA GLN A 30 -9.73 -4.53 9.17
C GLN A 30 -9.73 -3.47 10.27
N SER A 31 -8.54 -2.93 10.56
CA SER A 31 -8.44 -1.74 11.40
C SER A 31 -9.12 -0.54 10.74
N VAL A 32 -9.62 0.40 11.56
CA VAL A 32 -10.22 1.66 11.07
C VAL A 32 -9.28 2.42 10.13
N TYR A 33 -7.98 2.42 10.44
CA TYR A 33 -6.96 3.04 9.58
C TYR A 33 -6.77 2.32 8.24
N ALA A 34 -6.87 0.99 8.20
CA ALA A 34 -6.84 0.24 6.94
C ALA A 34 -8.08 0.51 6.09
N LYS A 35 -9.27 0.53 6.70
CA LYS A 35 -10.52 0.93 6.02
C LYS A 35 -10.39 2.33 5.42
N TRP A 36 -9.92 3.32 6.19
CA TRP A 36 -9.69 4.67 5.70
C TRP A 36 -8.64 4.73 4.59
N LEU A 37 -7.54 4.00 4.73
CA LEU A 37 -6.49 3.96 3.73
C LEU A 37 -7.00 3.38 2.39
N TYR A 38 -7.87 2.37 2.42
CA TYR A 38 -8.52 1.86 1.21
C TYR A 38 -9.37 2.93 0.52
N ILE A 39 -10.10 3.73 1.29
CA ILE A 39 -10.88 4.87 0.77
C ILE A 39 -9.96 5.89 0.10
N GLU A 40 -8.81 6.19 0.68
CA GLU A 40 -7.83 7.10 0.06
C GLU A 40 -7.27 6.54 -1.26
N TYR A 41 -7.05 5.23 -1.38
CA TYR A 41 -6.70 4.60 -2.66
C TYR A 41 -7.85 4.75 -3.68
N LYS A 42 -9.10 4.51 -3.27
CA LYS A 42 -10.28 4.68 -4.13
C LYS A 42 -10.51 6.14 -4.51
N HIS A 43 -10.17 7.10 -3.66
CA HIS A 43 -10.24 8.53 -3.96
C HIS A 43 -9.20 8.94 -5.01
N LYS A 44 -8.01 8.32 -5.01
CA LYS A 44 -6.99 8.53 -6.05
C LYS A 44 -7.27 7.78 -7.36
N TYR A 45 -8.24 6.87 -7.36
CA TYR A 45 -8.64 6.15 -8.56
C TYR A 45 -9.54 7.02 -9.45
N ASN A 46 -9.17 7.15 -10.73
CA ASN A 46 -9.85 8.02 -11.69
C ASN A 46 -10.68 7.26 -12.74
N GLY A 47 -10.75 5.92 -12.66
CA GLY A 47 -11.41 5.07 -13.66
C GLY A 47 -10.43 4.31 -14.55
N GLU A 48 -9.24 4.85 -14.79
CA GLU A 48 -8.27 4.33 -15.77
C GLU A 48 -6.92 3.96 -15.14
N ASN A 49 -6.64 4.42 -13.92
CA ASN A 49 -5.37 4.19 -13.22
C ASN A 49 -5.43 3.06 -12.19
N ASP A 50 -6.25 2.03 -12.41
CA ASP A 50 -6.48 0.94 -11.44
C ASP A 50 -5.20 0.19 -11.04
N HIS A 51 -4.17 0.15 -11.89
CA HIS A 51 -2.84 -0.42 -11.63
C HIS A 51 -1.72 0.64 -11.53
N ASN A 52 -2.07 1.93 -11.48
CA ASN A 52 -1.12 3.04 -11.47
C ASN A 52 -1.44 4.06 -10.35
N ILE A 53 -1.80 3.57 -9.16
CA ILE A 53 -2.12 4.43 -8.02
C ILE A 53 -0.85 4.70 -7.22
N ILE A 54 -0.51 5.98 -7.06
CA ILE A 54 0.64 6.44 -6.29
C ILE A 54 0.17 6.98 -4.94
N PHE A 55 0.63 6.35 -3.86
CA PHE A 55 0.41 6.79 -2.48
C PHE A 55 1.75 6.88 -1.75
N THR A 56 2.22 8.10 -1.50
CA THR A 56 3.57 8.35 -0.95
C THR A 56 3.57 8.36 0.58
N TYR A 57 4.77 8.26 1.18
CA TYR A 57 4.90 8.47 2.64
C TYR A 57 4.54 9.90 3.07
N GLN A 58 4.69 10.89 2.19
CA GLN A 58 4.28 12.27 2.49
C GLN A 58 2.75 12.37 2.57
N ASP A 59 2.03 11.69 1.66
CA ASP A 59 0.57 11.59 1.73
C ASP A 59 0.15 10.86 3.02
N ALA A 60 0.80 9.74 3.33
CA ALA A 60 0.55 8.97 4.54
C ALA A 60 0.71 9.81 5.81
N LYS A 61 1.81 10.56 5.92
CA LYS A 61 2.14 11.39 7.10
C LYS A 61 1.08 12.45 7.39
N LYS A 62 0.39 12.96 6.37
CA LYS A 62 -0.70 13.94 6.54
C LYS A 62 -1.95 13.33 7.17
N LYS A 63 -2.08 12.00 7.14
CA LYS A 63 -3.30 11.27 7.55
C LYS A 63 -3.09 10.42 8.79
N MET A 64 -1.91 9.82 8.94
CA MET A 64 -1.60 8.91 10.05
C MET A 64 -0.09 8.77 10.29
N ALA A 65 0.27 8.21 11.45
CA ALA A 65 1.65 7.83 11.73
C ALA A 65 2.19 6.81 10.70
N ILE A 66 3.47 6.90 10.35
CA ILE A 66 4.10 6.03 9.34
C ILE A 66 4.00 4.54 9.73
N SER A 67 4.18 4.24 11.02
CA SER A 67 4.06 2.86 11.52
C SER A 67 2.65 2.31 11.32
N THR A 68 1.62 3.12 11.58
CA THR A 68 0.21 2.79 11.31
C THR A 68 -0.04 2.62 9.82
N PHE A 69 0.51 3.49 8.97
CA PHE A 69 0.42 3.36 7.53
C PHE A 69 1.02 2.04 7.03
N ILE A 70 2.23 1.69 7.47
CA ILE A 70 2.89 0.44 7.06
C ILE A 70 2.04 -0.77 7.47
N LYS A 71 1.54 -0.80 8.71
CA LYS A 71 0.67 -1.88 9.20
C LYS A 71 -0.63 -1.97 8.39
N SER A 72 -1.28 -0.83 8.16
CA SER A 72 -2.56 -0.75 7.45
C SER A 72 -2.41 -1.15 5.98
N ARG A 73 -1.39 -0.64 5.28
CA ARG A 73 -1.05 -1.03 3.91
C ARG A 73 -0.80 -2.53 3.81
N ASN A 74 -0.02 -3.08 4.74
CA ASN A 74 0.27 -4.52 4.77
C ASN A 74 -1.01 -5.34 4.95
N GLN A 75 -1.91 -4.93 5.85
CA GLN A 75 -3.24 -5.57 6.00
C GLN A 75 -4.05 -5.53 4.69
N LEU A 76 -4.06 -4.40 3.98
CA LEU A 76 -4.79 -4.28 2.72
C LEU A 76 -4.23 -5.22 1.63
N ILE A 77 -2.90 -5.37 1.56
CA ILE A 77 -2.25 -6.30 0.61
C ILE A 77 -2.55 -7.75 0.97
N GLU A 78 -2.41 -8.11 2.24
CA GLU A 78 -2.63 -9.49 2.73
C GLU A 78 -4.07 -9.94 2.51
N ARG A 79 -5.04 -9.03 2.69
CA ARG A 79 -6.46 -9.32 2.51
C ARG A 79 -6.95 -9.14 1.07
N GLY A 80 -6.08 -8.71 0.16
CA GLY A 80 -6.37 -8.67 -1.27
C GLY A 80 -7.20 -7.48 -1.74
N PHE A 81 -7.10 -6.34 -1.05
CA PHE A 81 -7.74 -5.08 -1.46
C PHE A 81 -6.86 -4.25 -2.39
N ILE A 82 -5.54 -4.36 -2.22
CA ILE A 82 -4.56 -3.69 -3.07
C ILE A 82 -3.41 -4.64 -3.40
N ASP A 83 -2.77 -4.41 -4.53
CA ASP A 83 -1.56 -5.10 -4.98
C ASP A 83 -0.41 -4.12 -5.19
N VAL A 84 0.82 -4.57 -4.98
CA VAL A 84 2.03 -3.78 -5.27
C VAL A 84 2.47 -4.12 -6.69
N ILE A 85 2.20 -3.21 -7.63
CA ILE A 85 2.54 -3.38 -9.06
C ILE A 85 4.03 -3.14 -9.28
N ARG A 86 4.54 -2.06 -8.68
CA ARG A 86 5.96 -1.71 -8.73
C ARG A 86 6.43 -1.27 -7.37
N ARG A 87 7.42 -1.97 -6.83
CA ARG A 87 8.08 -1.57 -5.58
C ARG A 87 8.92 -0.33 -5.84
N GLY A 88 8.73 0.71 -5.03
CA GLY A 88 9.59 1.89 -5.02
C GLY A 88 10.85 1.70 -4.16
N GLY A 89 11.65 2.76 -4.04
CA GLY A 89 12.77 2.84 -3.08
C GLY A 89 14.12 3.14 -3.72
N LEU A 90 14.45 2.49 -4.83
CA LEU A 90 15.65 2.85 -5.61
C LEU A 90 15.39 4.21 -6.28
N GLU A 91 16.39 5.09 -6.33
CA GLU A 91 16.34 6.37 -7.06
C GLU A 91 15.13 7.26 -6.75
N LYS A 92 14.63 7.23 -5.51
CA LYS A 92 13.42 8.00 -5.08
C LYS A 92 12.14 7.64 -5.86
N GLN A 93 12.11 6.48 -6.52
CA GLN A 93 10.93 6.03 -7.25
C GLN A 93 9.78 5.72 -6.29
N PRO A 94 8.55 6.22 -6.54
CA PRO A 94 7.40 5.90 -5.72
C PRO A 94 6.97 4.45 -5.92
N THR A 95 6.32 3.89 -4.89
CA THR A 95 5.65 2.60 -5.01
C THR A 95 4.34 2.80 -5.77
N ILE A 96 4.11 1.94 -6.76
CA ILE A 96 2.88 1.90 -7.54
C ILE A 96 2.02 0.76 -7.02
N TYR A 97 0.76 1.09 -6.73
CA TYR A 97 -0.25 0.17 -6.25
C TYR A 97 -1.34 0.00 -7.29
N GLY A 98 -2.03 -1.13 -7.20
CA GLY A 98 -3.27 -1.36 -7.91
C GLY A 98 -4.40 -1.77 -6.99
N LEU A 99 -5.65 -1.47 -7.37
CA LEU A 99 -6.82 -2.02 -6.70
C LEU A 99 -6.95 -3.49 -7.06
N SER A 100 -7.35 -4.31 -6.09
CA SER A 100 -7.43 -5.75 -6.24
C SER A 100 -8.80 -6.27 -5.86
N ASP A 101 -9.23 -7.32 -6.55
CA ASP A 101 -10.48 -8.05 -6.30
C ASP A 101 -10.24 -9.36 -5.54
N ARG A 102 -8.99 -9.64 -5.13
CA ARG A 102 -8.63 -10.88 -4.41
C ARG A 102 -9.42 -11.03 -3.11
N TRP A 103 -9.79 -9.92 -2.47
CA TRP A 103 -10.63 -9.92 -1.26
C TRP A 103 -11.96 -10.65 -1.43
N LYS A 104 -12.53 -10.72 -2.65
CA LYS A 104 -13.78 -11.43 -2.92
C LYS A 104 -13.69 -12.93 -2.62
N LYS A 105 -12.47 -13.49 -2.67
CA LYS A 105 -12.18 -14.90 -2.37
C LYS A 105 -11.63 -15.09 -0.97
N PHE A 106 -11.50 -14.04 -0.15
CA PHE A 106 -10.93 -14.13 1.18
C PHE A 106 -11.69 -15.15 2.05
N GLY A 107 -10.95 -15.94 2.84
CA GLY A 107 -11.52 -17.04 3.65
C GLY A 107 -11.80 -18.34 2.89
N THR A 108 -11.77 -18.32 1.55
CA THR A 108 -11.97 -19.53 0.73
C THR A 108 -10.64 -20.23 0.39
N LYS A 109 -10.73 -21.47 -0.11
CA LYS A 109 -9.57 -22.23 -0.61
C LYS A 109 -8.90 -21.57 -1.82
N ASP A 110 -9.65 -20.77 -2.58
CA ASP A 110 -9.18 -20.09 -3.78
C ASP A 110 -8.51 -18.74 -3.49
N PHE A 111 -8.37 -18.37 -2.22
CA PHE A 111 -7.72 -17.12 -1.84
C PHE A 111 -6.21 -17.16 -2.10
N ILE A 112 -5.75 -16.31 -3.02
CA ILE A 112 -4.33 -16.16 -3.31
C ILE A 112 -3.70 -15.25 -2.26
N ARG A 113 -2.96 -15.85 -1.33
CA ARG A 113 -2.17 -15.14 -0.32
C ARG A 113 -0.89 -14.56 -0.91
N VAL A 114 -0.52 -13.38 -0.44
CA VAL A 114 0.69 -12.68 -0.86
C VAL A 114 1.71 -12.70 0.28
N ASP A 115 2.93 -13.14 -0.02
CA ASP A 115 4.04 -13.07 0.93
C ASP A 115 4.66 -11.67 0.95
N LEU A 116 4.33 -10.90 1.99
CA LEU A 116 4.88 -9.56 2.21
C LEU A 116 6.41 -9.56 2.37
N LYS A 117 7.04 -10.65 2.83
CA LYS A 117 8.51 -10.70 2.96
C LYS A 117 9.17 -10.73 1.59
N LYS A 118 8.51 -11.32 0.60
CA LYS A 118 8.98 -11.34 -0.79
C LYS A 118 8.87 -9.95 -1.44
N ILE A 119 7.80 -9.22 -1.14
CA ILE A 119 7.58 -7.85 -1.66
C ILE A 119 8.46 -6.82 -0.93
N PHE A 120 8.48 -6.88 0.39
CA PHE A 120 9.22 -5.99 1.28
C PHE A 120 10.20 -6.79 2.14
N PRO A 121 11.29 -7.32 1.56
CA PRO A 121 12.36 -7.93 2.33
C PRO A 121 12.88 -6.93 3.35
N ARG A 122 12.99 -7.39 4.61
CA ARG A 122 13.71 -6.63 5.63
C ARG A 122 15.12 -6.44 5.12
N ILE A 123 15.58 -5.19 5.08
CA ILE A 123 17.02 -4.93 4.95
C ILE A 123 17.64 -5.56 6.18
N ILE A 124 18.36 -6.67 5.99
CA ILE A 124 19.22 -7.21 7.03
C ILE A 124 20.31 -6.16 7.17
N THR A 125 20.17 -5.25 8.13
CA THR A 125 21.33 -4.58 8.68
C THR A 125 22.13 -5.68 9.35
N GLN A 126 23.01 -6.34 8.60
CA GLN A 126 24.13 -7.03 9.23
C GLN A 126 24.77 -5.94 10.07
N ARG A 127 24.62 -6.03 11.40
CA ARG A 127 25.46 -5.26 12.31
C ARG A 127 26.86 -5.78 12.03
N PHE A 128 27.55 -5.16 11.07
CA PHE A 128 28.96 -5.41 10.86
C PHE A 128 29.62 -5.09 12.19
N LYS A 129 30.12 -6.13 12.87
CA LYS A 129 30.85 -5.94 14.11
C LYS A 129 32.00 -4.97 13.82
N LYS A 130 32.17 -3.98 14.70
CA LYS A 130 33.23 -2.96 14.70
C LYS A 130 34.59 -3.69 14.63
N ARG A 131 35.07 -4.02 13.41
CA ARG A 131 36.33 -4.72 13.01
C ARG A 131 36.23 -5.55 11.71
N HIS A 132 35.09 -5.60 11.04
CA HIS A 132 35.03 -6.22 9.70
C HIS A 132 35.90 -5.42 8.72
N LYS A 133 37.03 -5.98 8.27
CA LYS A 133 37.85 -5.41 7.19
C LYS A 133 37.01 -5.39 5.92
N PHE A 134 36.62 -4.21 5.45
CA PHE A 134 36.12 -4.06 4.09
C PHE A 134 37.31 -4.18 3.13
N LEU A 135 37.18 -5.02 2.11
CA LEU A 135 38.05 -4.99 0.93
C LEU A 135 37.89 -3.62 0.28
N GLY A 136 38.97 -2.85 0.22
CA GLY A 136 39.03 -1.59 -0.51
C GLY A 136 39.62 -0.44 0.31
N ASN A 137 40.94 -0.46 0.49
CA ASN A 137 41.71 0.78 0.55
C ASN A 137 41.41 1.55 -0.76
N GLN A 138 40.58 2.59 -0.71
CA GLN A 138 40.44 3.57 -1.80
C GLN A 138 40.70 5.01 -1.34
N PHE A 139 41.28 5.18 -0.16
CA PHE A 139 41.97 6.42 0.19
C PHE A 139 43.44 6.04 0.30
N GLU A 140 44.14 6.10 -0.84
CA GLU A 140 45.58 6.28 -0.82
C GLU A 140 45.87 7.51 0.05
N GLU A 141 46.78 7.37 1.00
CA GLU A 141 47.33 8.49 1.73
C GLU A 141 47.80 9.52 0.71
N ILE A 142 47.22 10.72 0.76
CA ILE A 142 47.83 11.88 0.12
C ILE A 142 49.11 12.14 0.92
N VAL A 143 50.21 11.56 0.46
CA VAL A 143 51.55 11.90 0.94
C VAL A 143 51.86 13.27 0.36
N HIS A 144 51.65 14.32 1.15
CA HIS A 144 52.21 15.63 0.85
C HIS A 144 53.73 15.56 1.05
N LEU A 145 54.45 15.87 -0.03
CA LEU A 145 55.86 16.29 -0.03
C LEU A 145 56.08 17.51 0.88
#